data_AF-A0AAN0KUU3-F1
#
_entry.id   AF-A0AAN0KUU3-F1
#
_cell.length_a   1.000
_cell.length_b   1.000
_cell.length_c   1.000
_cell.angle_alpha   90.00
_cell.angle_beta   90.00
_cell.angle_gamma   90.00
#
_symmetry.space_group_name_H-M   'P 1'
#
loop_
_entity.id
_entity.type
_entity.pdbx_description
1 polymer ?
#
loop_
_entity_poly.entity_id
_entity_poly.type
_entity_poly.pdbx_seq_one_letter_code
_entity_poly.pdbx_strand_id
1 'polypeptide(L)'
;MEGITPLADMGAKMEQFYQDNRTYRNACESKIAAQPSDTKRWGYRCDPRGSSYTVRATGKGSMLGFEFVLTHEGARNTASVPPGWTKGTGCWSIRRDGSC
;
A
#
# COMPACT_ATOMS: atom_id res chain seq x y z
N MET A 1 10.63 1.77 -8.64
CA MET A 1 10.31 2.00 -7.22
C MET A 1 9.82 0.69 -6.63
N GLU A 2 10.59 0.07 -5.74
CA GLU A 2 10.26 -1.24 -5.15
C GLU A 2 9.11 -1.18 -4.12
N GLY A 3 8.76 0.02 -3.63
CA GLY A 3 7.76 0.22 -2.58
C GLY A 3 6.34 -0.21 -2.96
N ILE A 4 5.97 -0.03 -4.24
CA ILE A 4 4.60 -0.21 -4.72
C ILE A 4 4.27 -1.64 -5.14
N THR A 5 5.27 -2.47 -5.45
CA THR A 5 5.05 -3.85 -5.88
C THR A 5 4.39 -4.67 -4.76
N PRO A 6 4.88 -4.65 -3.50
CA PRO A 6 4.21 -5.37 -2.41
C PRO A 6 2.81 -4.84 -2.10
N LEU A 7 2.54 -3.54 -2.32
CA LEU A 7 1.19 -2.97 -2.20
C LEU A 7 0.24 -3.57 -3.25
N ALA A 8 0.66 -3.62 -4.51
CA ALA A 8 -0.14 -4.17 -5.59
C ALA A 8 -0.44 -5.66 -5.38
N ASP A 9 0.56 -6.44 -4.99
CA ASP A 9 0.42 -7.86 -4.66
C ASP A 9 -0.54 -8.08 -3.49
N MET A 10 -0.47 -7.22 -2.47
CA MET A 10 -1.41 -7.24 -1.34
C MET A 10 -2.84 -7.00 -1.78
N GLY A 11 -3.09 -6.09 -2.72
CA GLY A 11 -4.43 -5.85 -3.25
C GLY A 11 -5.10 -7.12 -3.77
N ALA A 12 -4.38 -7.88 -4.60
CA ALA A 12 -4.88 -9.14 -5.15
C ALA A 12 -5.11 -10.21 -4.06
N LYS A 13 -4.19 -10.32 -3.10
CA LYS A 13 -4.30 -11.27 -1.98
C LYS A 13 -5.45 -10.96 -1.02
N MET A 14 -5.68 -9.67 -0.76
CA MET A 14 -6.80 -9.23 0.07
C MET A 14 -8.12 -9.60 -0.60
N GLU A 15 -8.26 -9.36 -1.90
CA GLU A 15 -9.45 -9.76 -2.66
C GLU A 15 -9.66 -11.27 -2.61
N GLN A 16 -8.60 -12.06 -2.81
CA GLN A 16 -8.68 -13.52 -2.66
C GLN A 16 -9.18 -13.92 -1.27
N PHE A 17 -8.61 -13.35 -0.20
CA PHE A 17 -9.05 -13.61 1.16
C PHE A 17 -10.54 -13.28 1.37
N TYR A 18 -11.02 -12.19 0.78
CA TYR A 18 -12.42 -11.79 0.86
C TYR A 18 -13.35 -12.77 0.13
N GLN A 19 -12.95 -13.30 -1.02
CA GLN A 19 -13.75 -14.32 -1.73
C GLN A 19 -13.94 -15.58 -0.88
N ASP A 20 -12.90 -15.98 -0.13
CA ASP A 20 -12.94 -17.16 0.74
C ASP A 20 -13.68 -16.92 2.07
N ASN A 21 -13.54 -15.73 2.67
CA ASN A 21 -13.97 -15.47 4.05
C ASN A 21 -15.13 -14.47 4.17
N ARG A 22 -15.46 -13.74 3.11
CA ARG A 22 -16.45 -12.64 3.08
C ARG A 22 -16.19 -11.53 4.12
N THR A 23 -14.93 -11.36 4.51
CA THR A 23 -14.44 -10.30 5.41
C THR A 23 -12.96 -10.08 5.16
N TYR A 24 -12.43 -8.91 5.49
CA TYR A 24 -10.98 -8.66 5.57
C TYR A 24 -10.43 -8.84 6.98
N ARG A 25 -11.28 -9.12 7.98
CA ARG A 25 -10.84 -9.29 9.37
C ARG A 25 -9.72 -10.34 9.44
N ASN A 26 -8.62 -9.97 10.07
CA ASN A 26 -7.41 -10.79 10.22
C ASN A 26 -6.73 -11.20 8.90
N ALA A 27 -7.07 -10.58 7.75
CA ALA A 27 -6.47 -10.92 6.46
C ALA A 27 -4.94 -10.76 6.49
N CYS A 28 -4.44 -9.71 7.14
CA CYS A 28 -3.02 -9.39 7.26
C CYS A 28 -2.21 -10.39 8.12
N GLU A 29 -2.88 -11.21 8.91
CA GLU A 29 -2.31 -12.28 9.74
C GLU A 29 -2.45 -13.66 9.07
N SER A 30 -3.26 -13.75 8.01
CA SER A 30 -3.48 -14.98 7.26
C SER A 30 -2.28 -15.34 6.40
N LYS A 31 -2.20 -16.60 5.96
CA LYS A 31 -1.19 -17.05 4.98
C LYS A 31 -1.44 -16.51 3.58
N ILE A 32 -2.67 -16.05 3.28
CA ILE A 32 -3.06 -15.57 1.95
C ILE A 32 -2.58 -14.13 1.77
N ALA A 33 -3.00 -13.24 2.68
CA ALA A 33 -2.75 -11.81 2.60
C ALA A 33 -1.84 -11.31 3.72
N ALA A 34 -0.83 -12.11 4.10
CA ALA A 34 0.14 -11.73 5.13
C ALA A 34 0.76 -10.36 4.84
N GLN A 35 0.87 -9.52 5.87
CA GLN A 35 1.51 -8.21 5.75
C GLN A 35 2.91 -8.34 5.12
N PRO A 36 3.28 -7.48 4.15
CA PRO A 36 4.61 -7.49 3.58
C PRO A 36 5.68 -7.21 4.64
N SER A 37 6.84 -7.85 4.50
CA SER A 37 7.98 -7.58 5.37
C SER A 37 8.62 -6.23 5.04
N ASP A 38 9.04 -5.52 6.09
CA ASP A 38 9.78 -4.28 5.96
C ASP A 38 11.10 -4.47 5.22
N THR A 39 11.51 -3.43 4.50
CA THR A 39 12.82 -3.37 3.83
C THR A 39 13.64 -2.21 4.37
N LYS A 40 14.89 -2.07 3.91
CA LYS A 40 15.74 -0.91 4.24
C LYS A 40 15.14 0.43 3.79
N ARG A 41 14.26 0.42 2.78
CA ARG A 41 13.69 1.63 2.16
C ARG A 41 12.21 1.82 2.44
N TRP A 42 11.52 0.82 2.99
CA TRP A 42 10.06 0.84 3.15
C TRP A 42 9.63 0.13 4.43
N GLY A 43 8.68 0.74 5.16
CA GLY A 43 7.87 0.08 6.16
C GLY A 43 6.49 -0.21 5.59
N TYR A 44 5.96 -1.40 5.85
CA TYR A 44 4.63 -1.79 5.38
C TYR A 44 3.68 -1.98 6.54
N ARG A 45 2.45 -1.50 6.35
CA ARG A 45 1.36 -1.71 7.30
C ARG A 45 0.11 -2.15 6.58
N CYS A 46 -0.56 -3.16 7.12
CA CYS A 46 -1.82 -3.69 6.63
C CYS A 46 -2.84 -3.60 7.76
N ASP A 47 -3.86 -2.76 7.59
CA ASP A 47 -4.87 -2.46 8.61
C ASP A 47 -6.27 -2.79 8.07
N PRO A 48 -6.76 -4.03 8.26
CA PRO A 48 -8.08 -4.45 7.82
C PRO A 48 -9.14 -4.10 8.86
N ARG A 49 -10.35 -3.75 8.42
CA ARG A 49 -11.48 -3.38 9.28
C ARG A 49 -12.80 -3.85 8.67
N GLY A 50 -13.32 -4.98 9.15
CA GLY A 50 -14.60 -5.53 8.68
C GLY A 50 -14.56 -5.87 7.19
N SER A 51 -15.23 -5.06 6.37
CA SER A 51 -15.26 -5.16 4.90
C SER A 51 -14.39 -4.09 4.20
N SER A 52 -13.53 -3.40 4.93
CA SER A 52 -12.57 -2.43 4.38
C SER A 52 -11.14 -2.78 4.76
N TYR A 53 -10.16 -2.22 4.05
CA TYR A 53 -8.76 -2.28 4.44
C TYR A 53 -7.98 -1.08 3.91
N THR A 54 -6.86 -0.82 4.57
CA THR A 54 -5.82 0.09 4.08
C THR A 54 -4.47 -0.62 4.17
N VAL A 55 -3.74 -0.70 3.07
CA VAL A 55 -2.34 -1.12 3.03
C VAL A 55 -1.49 0.11 2.73
N ARG A 56 -0.39 0.27 3.46
CA ARG A 56 0.47 1.46 3.40
C ARG A 56 1.92 1.05 3.23
N ALA A 57 2.64 1.78 2.39
CA ALA A 57 4.10 1.76 2.33
C ALA A 57 4.64 3.13 2.72
N THR A 58 5.39 3.18 3.81
CA THR A 58 6.05 4.38 4.33
C THR A 58 7.53 4.33 3.98
N GLY A 59 8.00 5.35 3.27
CA GLY A 59 9.39 5.43 2.83
C GLY A 59 10.37 5.67 3.99
N LYS A 60 11.51 5.01 3.93
CA LYS A 60 12.64 5.07 4.86
C LYS A 60 13.93 5.40 4.10
N GLY A 61 14.95 5.91 4.80
CA GLY A 61 16.25 6.20 4.21
C GLY A 61 16.13 7.12 2.99
N SER A 62 16.59 6.66 1.82
CA SER A 62 16.50 7.43 0.57
C SER A 62 15.08 7.65 0.04
N MET A 63 14.08 6.95 0.58
CA MET A 63 12.67 7.13 0.24
C MET A 63 11.90 7.92 1.32
N LEU A 64 12.59 8.49 2.32
CA LEU A 64 11.94 9.25 3.37
C LEU A 64 11.06 10.37 2.80
N GLY A 65 9.85 10.54 3.36
CA GLY A 65 8.86 11.51 2.90
C GLY A 65 7.85 10.95 1.88
N PHE A 66 8.13 9.81 1.26
CA PHE A 66 7.13 9.10 0.45
C PHE A 66 6.18 8.28 1.31
N GLU A 67 4.91 8.32 0.96
CA GLU A 67 3.89 7.46 1.53
C GLU A 67 2.87 7.07 0.47
N PHE A 68 2.69 5.76 0.28
CA PHE A 68 1.76 5.19 -0.69
C PHE A 68 0.71 4.35 0.02
N VAL A 69 -0.52 4.40 -0.49
CA VAL A 69 -1.68 3.75 0.11
C VAL A 69 -2.44 2.97 -0.96
N LEU A 70 -2.95 1.80 -0.58
CA LEU A 70 -3.96 1.04 -1.29
C LEU A 70 -5.16 0.83 -0.36
N THR A 71 -6.37 1.03 -0.86
CA THR A 71 -7.61 0.74 -0.13
C THR A 71 -8.42 -0.36 -0.81
N HIS A 72 -9.45 -0.88 -0.13
CA HIS A 72 -10.31 -1.95 -0.64
C HIS A 72 -11.07 -1.61 -1.93
N GLU A 73 -11.30 -0.33 -2.22
CA GLU A 73 -11.87 0.15 -3.48
C GLU A 73 -10.87 0.09 -4.64
N GLY A 74 -9.65 -0.41 -4.41
CA GLY A 74 -8.56 -0.40 -5.38
C GLY A 74 -7.93 0.98 -5.55
N ALA A 75 -8.24 1.95 -4.67
CA ALA A 75 -7.71 3.31 -4.77
C ALA A 75 -6.21 3.32 -4.45
N ARG A 76 -5.39 3.58 -5.47
CA ARG A 76 -3.94 3.74 -5.36
C ARG A 76 -3.65 5.21 -5.11
N ASN A 77 -3.22 5.58 -3.92
CA ASN A 77 -3.05 6.98 -3.55
C ASN A 77 -1.63 7.28 -3.07
N THR A 78 -1.14 8.45 -3.42
CA THR A 78 0.04 9.05 -2.78
C THR A 78 -0.44 9.89 -1.62
N ALA A 79 -0.07 9.51 -0.40
CA ALA A 79 -0.43 10.24 0.82
C ALA A 79 0.56 11.39 1.07
N SER A 80 1.86 11.14 0.87
CA SER A 80 2.91 12.15 0.99
C SER A 80 4.04 11.92 -0.02
N VAL A 81 4.75 13.00 -0.32
CA VAL A 81 5.99 13.02 -1.11
C VAL A 81 7.01 13.94 -0.42
N PRO A 82 8.32 13.73 -0.62
CA PRO A 82 9.34 14.62 -0.08
C PRO A 82 9.33 16.01 -0.78
N PRO A 83 9.99 17.02 -0.20
CA PRO A 83 10.15 18.33 -0.84
C PRO A 83 10.69 18.24 -2.28
N GLY A 84 10.16 19.08 -3.16
CA GLY A 84 10.53 19.10 -4.58
C GLY A 84 9.86 18.01 -5.43
N TRP A 85 8.95 17.24 -4.84
CA TRP A 85 8.04 16.34 -5.56
C TRP A 85 6.61 16.85 -5.50
N THR A 86 5.85 16.55 -6.54
CA THR A 86 4.41 16.79 -6.60
C THR A 86 3.67 15.51 -6.24
N LYS A 87 2.60 15.66 -5.45
CA LYS A 87 1.70 14.55 -5.11
C LYS A 87 0.69 14.33 -6.24
N GLY A 88 0.69 13.13 -6.80
CA GLY A 88 -0.29 12.69 -7.79
C GLY A 88 -1.64 12.40 -7.14
N THR A 89 -2.70 12.55 -7.93
CA THR A 89 -4.09 12.33 -7.50
C THR A 89 -4.58 10.99 -8.03
N GLY A 90 -5.07 10.12 -7.16
CA GLY A 90 -5.61 8.81 -7.57
C GLY A 90 -4.58 7.84 -8.14
N CYS A 91 -3.28 8.09 -7.92
CA CYS A 91 -2.23 7.17 -8.31
C CYS A 91 -0.99 7.27 -7.38
N TRP A 92 -0.06 6.33 -7.53
CA TRP A 92 1.23 6.36 -6.84
C TRP A 92 2.27 7.13 -7.64
N SER A 93 2.65 8.32 -7.19
CA SER A 93 3.60 9.17 -7.88
C SER A 93 4.97 8.54 -7.93
N ILE A 94 5.33 8.06 -9.12
CA ILE A 94 6.63 7.47 -9.39
C ILE A 94 7.60 8.45 -10.07
N ARG A 95 7.11 9.62 -10.48
CA ARG A 95 7.91 10.72 -11.05
C ARG A 95 7.75 12.02 -10.26
N ARG A 96 8.76 12.90 -10.36
CA ARG A 96 8.84 14.16 -9.59
C ARG A 96 7.69 15.12 -9.85
N ASP A 97 7.18 15.11 -11.07
CA ASP A 97 6.03 15.92 -11.50
C ASP A 97 4.69 15.40 -10.97
N GLY A 98 4.69 14.29 -10.24
CA GLY A 98 3.51 13.67 -9.65
C GLY A 98 2.86 12.61 -10.54
N SER A 99 3.39 12.40 -11.74
CA SER A 99 2.85 11.41 -12.68
C SER A 99 3.12 9.96 -12.27
N CYS A 100 2.25 9.12 -12.81
CA CYS A 100 2.18 7.68 -12.72
C CYS A 100 2.29 7.15 -14.16
#